data_AF-A0A4Y2NDJ3-F1
#
_entry.id   AF-A0A4Y2NDJ3-F1
#
_cell.length_a   1.000
_cell.length_b   1.000
_cell.length_c   1.000
_cell.angle_alpha   90.00
_cell.angle_beta   90.00
_cell.angle_gamma   90.00
#
_symmetry.space_group_name_H-M   'P 1'
#
loop_
_entity.id
_entity.type
_entity.pdbx_description
1 polymer ?
#
loop_
_entity_poly.entity_id
_entity_poly.type
_entity_poly.pdbx_seq_one_letter_code
_entity_poly.pdbx_strand_id
1 'polypeptide(L)'
;MVSAKREPKNLKRRNKSLKRKGAVAELEEKKRIQELEEKNLELERLNLETQAKLNLGTAEHTRSTGNDIKKLLHKFKSKEDISLYLMFFERQTSRIAITKEFWVPHLLVLLPLEITHIVAL
;
A
#
# COMPACT_ATOMS: atom_id res chain seq x y z
N MET A 1 29.30 -9.07 -75.15
CA MET A 1 28.75 -7.87 -74.49
C MET A 1 27.75 -8.23 -73.38
N VAL A 2 28.15 -8.68 -72.17
CA VAL A 2 27.18 -8.87 -71.05
C VAL A 2 27.82 -8.72 -69.65
N SER A 3 28.65 -7.70 -69.39
CA SER A 3 29.32 -7.62 -68.07
C SER A 3 29.09 -6.35 -67.24
N ALA A 4 28.51 -5.27 -67.78
CA ALA A 4 28.42 -4.00 -67.03
C ALA A 4 27.09 -3.75 -66.28
N LYS A 5 26.00 -4.50 -66.56
CA LYS A 5 24.65 -4.16 -66.05
C LYS A 5 24.19 -4.96 -64.82
N ARG A 6 24.94 -5.98 -64.38
CA ARG A 6 24.51 -6.94 -63.33
C ARG A 6 24.87 -6.49 -61.90
N GLU A 7 26.01 -5.83 -61.72
CA GLU A 7 26.52 -5.31 -60.43
C GLU A 7 25.56 -4.36 -59.68
N PRO A 8 24.98 -3.31 -60.29
CA PRO A 8 24.19 -2.33 -59.54
C PRO A 8 22.83 -2.88 -59.07
N LYS A 9 22.26 -3.87 -59.76
CA LYS A 9 20.98 -4.50 -59.38
C LYS A 9 21.11 -5.37 -58.13
N ASN A 10 22.23 -6.08 -57.98
CA ASN A 10 22.47 -6.91 -56.80
C ASN A 10 22.77 -6.08 -55.54
N LEU A 11 23.52 -4.98 -55.68
CA LEU A 11 23.81 -4.08 -54.56
C LEU A 11 22.53 -3.40 -54.04
N LYS A 12 21.65 -2.97 -54.95
CA LYS A 12 20.35 -2.34 -54.60
C LYS A 12 19.41 -3.32 -53.88
N ARG A 13 19.42 -4.60 -54.27
CA ARG A 13 18.68 -5.68 -53.59
C ARG A 13 19.23 -5.96 -52.20
N ARG A 14 20.56 -6.01 -52.05
CA ARG A 14 21.23 -6.25 -50.75
C ARG A 14 20.93 -5.13 -49.76
N ASN A 15 21.05 -3.86 -50.18
CA ASN A 15 20.69 -2.72 -49.35
C ASN A 15 19.21 -2.71 -48.95
N LYS A 16 18.30 -3.07 -49.86
CA LYS A 16 16.86 -3.18 -49.54
C LYS A 16 16.59 -4.27 -48.50
N SER A 17 17.31 -5.39 -48.56
CA SER A 17 17.15 -6.47 -47.59
C SER A 17 17.72 -6.12 -46.22
N LEU A 18 18.85 -5.38 -46.17
CA LEU A 18 19.43 -4.87 -44.93
C LEU A 18 18.51 -3.84 -44.26
N LYS A 19 17.95 -2.91 -45.05
CA LYS A 19 16.99 -1.91 -44.54
C LYS A 19 15.73 -2.57 -43.97
N ARG A 20 15.23 -3.62 -44.63
CA ARG A 20 14.09 -4.41 -44.13
C ARG A 20 14.42 -5.16 -42.84
N LYS A 21 15.59 -5.80 -42.75
CA LYS A 21 16.03 -6.48 -41.52
C LYS A 21 16.19 -5.50 -40.34
N GLY A 22 16.76 -4.32 -40.58
CA GLY A 22 16.87 -3.27 -39.57
C GLY A 22 15.50 -2.77 -39.09
N ALA A 23 14.58 -2.51 -40.01
CA ALA A 23 13.23 -2.05 -39.67
C ALA A 23 12.43 -3.10 -38.87
N VAL A 24 12.63 -4.40 -39.14
CA VAL A 24 12.00 -5.49 -38.37
C VAL A 24 12.58 -5.57 -36.95
N ALA A 25 13.90 -5.46 -36.81
CA ALA A 25 14.55 -5.47 -35.50
C ALA A 25 14.14 -4.27 -34.63
N GLU A 26 14.03 -3.08 -35.22
CA GLU A 26 13.56 -1.88 -34.50
C GLU A 26 12.09 -2.01 -34.06
N LEU A 27 11.25 -2.64 -34.88
CA LEU A 27 9.85 -2.91 -34.54
C LEU A 27 9.72 -3.94 -33.41
N GLU A 28 10.55 -4.98 -33.41
CA GLU A 28 10.55 -5.97 -32.34
C GLU A 28 11.01 -5.36 -31.01
N GLU A 29 12.05 -4.52 -31.03
CA GLU A 29 12.54 -3.84 -29.83
C GLU A 29 11.50 -2.86 -29.28
N LYS A 30 10.87 -2.07 -30.15
CA LYS A 30 9.78 -1.17 -29.74
C LYS A 30 8.61 -1.92 -29.10
N LYS A 31 8.25 -3.10 -29.64
CA LYS A 31 7.22 -3.95 -29.04
C LYS A 31 7.61 -4.45 -27.65
N ARG A 32 8.87 -4.87 -27.45
CA ARG A 32 9.35 -5.32 -26.14
C ARG A 32 9.31 -4.21 -25.10
N ILE A 33 9.74 -3.00 -25.49
CA ILE A 33 9.71 -1.83 -24.60
C ILE A 33 8.26 -1.48 -24.23
N GLN A 34 7.35 -1.48 -25.21
CA GLN A 34 5.94 -1.20 -24.96
C GLN A 34 5.30 -2.23 -24.02
N GLU A 35 5.59 -3.53 -24.19
CA GLU A 35 5.06 -4.57 -23.30
C GLU A 35 5.59 -4.42 -21.86
N LEU A 36 6.87 -4.06 -21.70
CA LEU A 36 7.47 -3.77 -20.40
C LEU A 36 6.83 -2.55 -19.73
N GLU A 37 6.57 -1.49 -20.49
CA GLU A 37 5.94 -0.27 -20.01
C GLU A 37 4.49 -0.52 -19.59
N GLU A 38 3.71 -1.26 -20.39
CA GLU A 38 2.34 -1.65 -20.06
C GLU A 38 2.28 -2.48 -18.77
N LYS A 39 3.18 -3.45 -18.59
CA LYS A 39 3.26 -4.23 -17.34
C LYS A 39 3.63 -3.37 -16.14
N ASN A 40 4.55 -2.42 -16.32
CA ASN A 40 4.96 -1.53 -15.24
C ASN A 40 3.82 -0.61 -14.80
N LEU A 41 3.05 -0.08 -15.76
CA LEU A 41 1.86 0.72 -15.48
C LEU A 41 0.76 -0.07 -14.76
N GLU A 42 0.55 -1.33 -15.13
CA GLU A 42 -0.42 -2.21 -14.46
C GLU A 42 0.00 -2.49 -13.01
N LEU A 43 1.29 -2.76 -12.78
CA LEU A 43 1.84 -2.92 -11.43
C LEU A 43 1.72 -1.65 -10.59
N GLU A 44 1.99 -0.48 -11.17
CA GLU A 44 1.85 0.80 -10.48
C GLU A 44 0.38 1.07 -10.10
N ARG A 45 -0.57 0.79 -11.00
CA ARG A 45 -2.00 0.88 -10.71
C ARG A 45 -2.43 -0.04 -9.58
N LEU A 46 -1.98 -1.29 -9.61
CA LEU A 46 -2.28 -2.25 -8.56
C LEU A 46 -1.68 -1.80 -7.22
N ASN A 47 -0.45 -1.29 -7.23
CA ASN A 47 0.22 -0.79 -6.03
C ASN A 47 -0.45 0.45 -5.44
N LEU A 48 -0.93 1.36 -6.29
CA LEU A 48 -1.72 2.52 -5.84
C LEU A 48 -3.07 2.07 -5.26
N GLU A 49 -3.73 1.08 -5.87
CA GLU A 49 -4.99 0.55 -5.36
C GLU A 49 -4.81 -0.17 -4.02
N THR A 50 -3.76 -0.97 -3.86
CA THR A 50 -3.44 -1.62 -2.59
C THR A 50 -3.07 -0.59 -1.53
N GLN A 51 -2.25 0.41 -1.85
CA GLN A 51 -1.89 1.49 -0.93
C GLN A 51 -3.12 2.33 -0.54
N ALA A 52 -4.02 2.62 -1.48
CA ALA A 52 -5.27 3.32 -1.19
C ALA A 52 -6.16 2.50 -0.25
N LYS A 53 -6.31 1.19 -0.49
CA LYS A 53 -7.07 0.28 0.40
C LYS A 53 -6.46 0.22 1.80
N LEU A 54 -5.13 0.18 1.91
CA LEU A 54 -4.45 0.21 3.21
C LEU A 54 -4.67 1.56 3.92
N ASN A 55 -4.56 2.68 3.22
CA ASN A 55 -4.81 4.02 3.78
C ASN A 55 -6.26 4.21 4.23
N LEU A 56 -7.24 3.75 3.43
CA LEU A 56 -8.67 3.74 3.79
C LEU A 56 -8.94 2.84 5.00
N GLY A 57 -8.37 1.63 5.01
CA GLY A 57 -8.45 0.72 6.15
C GLY A 57 -7.86 1.31 7.43
N THR A 58 -6.81 2.14 7.32
CA THR A 58 -6.16 2.79 8.48
C THR A 58 -6.94 4.02 8.97
N ALA A 59 -7.52 4.82 8.06
CA ALA A 59 -8.32 5.99 8.39
C ALA A 59 -9.71 5.64 8.96
N GLU A 60 -10.35 4.58 8.45
CA GLU A 60 -11.62 4.09 9.01
C GLU A 60 -11.40 3.32 10.31
N HIS A 61 -10.32 2.52 10.42
CA HIS A 61 -10.02 1.83 11.68
C HIS A 61 -9.73 2.81 12.82
N THR A 62 -9.01 3.91 12.58
CA THR A 62 -8.71 4.94 13.60
C THR A 62 -9.91 5.82 13.98
N ARG A 63 -10.83 6.11 13.05
CA ARG A 63 -12.07 6.88 13.37
C ARG A 63 -13.18 6.03 13.97
N SER A 64 -13.28 4.74 13.61
CA SER A 64 -14.29 3.84 14.17
C SER A 64 -13.90 3.35 15.58
N THR A 65 -12.62 3.03 15.82
CA THR A 65 -12.16 2.49 17.11
C THR A 65 -12.45 3.40 18.29
N GLY A 66 -12.29 4.73 18.18
CA GLY A 66 -12.50 5.64 19.31
C GLY A 66 -13.93 5.62 19.89
N ASN A 67 -14.95 5.45 19.05
CA ASN A 67 -16.35 5.35 19.49
C ASN A 67 -16.76 3.92 19.82
N ASP A 68 -16.19 2.94 19.12
CA ASP A 68 -16.47 1.53 19.36
C ASP A 68 -15.80 1.03 20.65
N ILE A 69 -14.63 1.56 21.01
CA ILE A 69 -13.93 1.21 22.25
C ILE A 69 -14.68 1.69 23.49
N LYS A 70 -15.36 2.84 23.44
CA LYS A 70 -16.25 3.28 24.54
C LYS A 70 -17.48 2.38 24.71
N LYS A 71 -17.86 1.64 23.67
CA LYS A 71 -18.95 0.65 23.72
C LYS A 71 -18.44 -0.73 24.14
N LEU A 72 -17.21 -1.08 23.75
CA LEU A 72 -16.59 -2.38 24.02
C LEU A 72 -15.95 -2.46 25.41
N LEU A 73 -15.37 -1.35 25.89
CA LEU A 73 -14.71 -1.26 27.19
C LEU A 73 -15.60 -0.50 28.18
N HIS A 74 -15.67 -1.02 29.40
CA HIS A 74 -16.44 -0.35 30.45
C HIS A 74 -15.70 0.89 30.95
N LYS A 75 -16.44 1.95 31.29
CA LYS A 75 -15.89 3.16 31.92
C LYS A 75 -15.68 2.96 33.41
N PHE A 76 -14.58 3.50 33.93
CA PHE A 76 -14.29 3.48 35.35
C PHE A 76 -15.32 4.29 36.14
N LYS A 77 -15.77 3.74 37.26
CA LYS A 77 -16.66 4.37 38.23
C LYS A 77 -15.88 4.62 39.51
N SER A 78 -16.17 5.73 40.18
CA SER A 78 -15.49 6.12 41.43
C SER A 78 -15.59 5.13 42.59
N LYS A 79 -16.46 4.11 42.50
CA LYS A 79 -16.60 3.04 43.51
C LYS A 79 -15.76 1.79 43.18
N GLU A 80 -15.13 1.75 42.01
CA GLU A 80 -14.32 0.62 41.56
C GLU A 80 -12.87 0.79 42.00
N ASP A 81 -12.20 -0.33 42.26
CA ASP A 81 -10.77 -0.35 42.56
C ASP A 81 -9.95 -0.13 41.26
N ILE A 82 -9.05 0.85 41.28
CA ILE A 82 -8.28 1.24 40.10
C ILE A 82 -7.30 0.15 39.64
N SER A 83 -6.70 -0.60 40.58
CA SER A 83 -5.78 -1.70 40.26
C SER A 83 -6.53 -2.85 39.59
N LEU A 84 -7.71 -3.21 40.11
CA LEU A 84 -8.56 -4.21 39.47
C LEU A 84 -9.03 -3.75 38.08
N TYR A 85 -9.43 -2.48 37.95
CA TYR A 85 -9.85 -1.91 36.68
C TYR A 85 -8.75 -2.00 35.60
N LEU A 86 -7.49 -1.66 35.94
CA LEU A 86 -6.37 -1.73 35.00
C LEU A 86 -6.08 -3.17 34.53
N MET A 87 -6.18 -4.16 35.42
CA MET A 87 -6.07 -5.58 35.02
C MET A 87 -7.17 -6.00 34.04
N PHE A 88 -8.41 -5.54 34.28
CA PHE A 88 -9.51 -5.79 33.36
C PHE A 88 -9.29 -5.11 32.02
N PHE A 89 -8.86 -3.84 32.04
CA PHE A 89 -8.53 -3.09 30.84
C PHE A 89 -7.48 -3.82 30.00
N GLU A 90 -6.35 -4.22 30.60
CA GLU A 90 -5.27 -4.96 29.91
C GLU A 90 -5.78 -6.27 29.27
N ARG A 91 -6.60 -7.02 30.00
CA ARG A 91 -7.18 -8.27 29.47
C ARG A 91 -8.13 -7.99 28.31
N GLN A 92 -8.95 -6.94 28.40
CA GLN A 92 -9.91 -6.60 27.35
C GLN A 92 -9.21 -6.07 26.11
N THR A 93 -8.24 -5.16 26.24
CA THR A 93 -7.44 -4.64 25.11
C THR A 93 -6.64 -5.74 24.43
N SER A 94 -6.12 -6.71 25.19
CA SER A 94 -5.45 -7.89 24.64
C SER A 94 -6.42 -8.79 23.86
N ARG A 95 -7.65 -8.97 24.33
CA ARG A 95 -8.68 -9.80 23.65
C ARG A 95 -9.13 -9.20 22.32
N ILE A 96 -9.25 -7.87 22.25
CA ILE A 96 -9.64 -7.14 21.04
C ILE A 96 -8.44 -6.68 20.21
N ALA A 97 -7.24 -7.19 20.53
CA ALA A 97 -6.00 -6.98 19.78
C ALA A 97 -5.63 -5.50 19.55
N ILE A 98 -5.90 -4.62 20.52
CA ILE A 98 -5.45 -3.22 20.45
C ILE A 98 -3.94 -3.17 20.66
N THR A 99 -3.22 -2.49 19.75
CA THR A 99 -1.77 -2.29 19.88
C THR A 99 -1.43 -1.43 21.10
N LYS A 100 -0.33 -1.77 21.79
CA LYS A 100 0.08 -1.13 23.06
C LYS A 100 0.25 0.38 22.96
N GLU A 101 0.66 0.87 21.79
CA GLU A 101 0.82 2.31 21.48
C GLU A 101 -0.48 3.11 21.69
N PHE A 102 -1.64 2.47 21.54
CA PHE A 102 -2.92 3.13 21.76
C PHE A 102 -3.52 2.88 23.15
N TRP A 103 -2.89 2.09 24.03
CA TRP A 103 -3.49 1.78 25.34
C TRP A 103 -3.70 3.04 26.20
N VAL A 104 -2.72 3.94 26.23
CA VAL A 104 -2.79 5.16 27.04
C VAL A 104 -3.91 6.11 26.55
N PRO A 105 -3.99 6.48 25.26
CA PRO A 105 -5.10 7.27 24.74
C PRO A 105 -6.48 6.67 25.03
N HIS A 106 -6.63 5.34 24.91
CA HIS A 106 -7.90 4.67 25.20
C HIS A 106 -8.25 4.68 26.69
N LEU A 107 -7.26 4.46 27.56
CA LEU A 107 -7.45 4.49 29.00
C LEU A 107 -7.89 5.88 29.48
N LEU A 108 -7.27 6.95 28.96
CA LEU A 108 -7.60 8.34 29.32
C LEU A 108 -9.07 8.70 29.06
N VAL A 109 -9.69 8.12 28.03
CA VAL A 109 -11.08 8.42 27.65
C VAL A 109 -12.10 7.61 28.48
N LEU A 110 -11.65 6.56 29.17
CA LEU A 110 -12.48 5.71 30.03
C LEU A 110 -12.38 6.09 31.50
N LEU A 111 -11.35 6.83 31.89
CA LEU A 111 -11.15 7.35 33.24
C LEU A 111 -11.80 8.74 33.41
N PRO A 112 -12.47 9.00 34.55
CA PRO A 112 -12.91 10.33 34.93
C PRO A 112 -11.73 11.31 35.02
N LEU A 113 -12.01 12.61 34.79
CA LEU A 113 -11.00 13.67 34.73
C LEU A 113 -10.21 13.78 36.05
N GLU A 114 -10.84 13.43 37.16
CA GLU A 114 -10.27 13.45 38.50
C GLU A 114 -9.15 12.42 38.67
N ILE A 115 -9.20 11.31 37.92
CA ILE A 115 -8.21 10.23 37.98
C ILE A 115 -7.13 10.41 36.92
N THR A 116 -7.47 10.90 35.73
CA THR A 116 -6.49 11.10 34.64
C THR A 116 -5.35 12.04 35.03
N HIS A 117 -5.60 13.03 35.90
CA HIS A 117 -4.54 13.91 36.42
C HIS A 117 -3.51 13.19 37.31
N ILE A 118 -3.86 12.06 37.94
CA ILE A 118 -2.94 11.27 38.76
C ILE A 118 -2.02 10.40 37.90
N VAL A 119 -2.50 9.95 36.74
CA VAL A 119 -1.76 9.03 35.84
C VAL A 119 -0.94 9.79 34.78
N ALA A 120 -1.21 11.08 34.56
CA ALA A 120 -0.51 11.94 33.60
C ALA A 120 0.69 12.70 34.19
N LEU A 121 1.06 12.40 35.43
CA LEU A 121 2.21 12.95 36.18
C LEU A 121 3.42 12.03 36.05
#